data_AF-A0A8T4CFQ0-F1
#
_entry.id   AF-A0A8T4CFQ0-F1
#
_cell.length_a   1.000
_cell.length_b   1.000
_cell.length_c   1.000
_cell.angle_alpha   90.00
_cell.angle_beta   90.00
_cell.angle_gamma   90.00
#
_symmetry.space_group_name_H-M   'P 1'
#
loop_
_entity.id
_entity.type
_entity.pdbx_description
1 polymer ?
#
loop_
_entity_poly.entity_id
_entity_poly.type
_entity_poly.pdbx_seq_one_letter_code
_entity_poly.pdbx_strand_id
1 'polypeptide(L)'
;MGCVVCGDETLPRRELCAKHLRIIDSTGEEFAARREALQRAWNPEKRLFECEYTSIELLDTDPHNPFNISFDHCIPGKKNDLKLTFRALNQIKSSFSWDEFVKIVLELDAHFDGKPFDRDVVEYLYWRPAGKAPPAEPARAGRAGPVRAKKAKPCVVCGLPTRTLYYCDRCRRLVQRTNDRLVKRKALQESWDRIRQRFICYWTGIELEEVDWKSPHFVSFDHLTPGVKEPQVACANWVNRMKTMLTEDGFRIFVRELARFLRGEGPFRKKKLRFEDWYMR
;
A
#
# COMPACT_ATOMS: atom_id res chain seq x y z
N MET A 1 26.56 -21.78 -26.04
CA MET A 1 25.40 -21.75 -25.13
C MET A 1 24.76 -20.37 -25.27
N GLY A 2 23.46 -20.31 -25.59
CA GLY A 2 22.72 -19.05 -25.62
C GLY A 2 22.25 -18.62 -24.23
N CYS A 3 21.60 -17.45 -24.15
CA CYS A 3 21.04 -16.93 -22.90
C CYS A 3 19.99 -17.90 -22.33
N VAL A 4 20.13 -18.27 -21.05
CA VAL A 4 19.23 -19.26 -20.41
C VAL A 4 17.79 -18.77 -20.19
N VAL A 5 17.50 -17.48 -20.42
CA VAL A 5 16.14 -16.91 -20.36
C VAL A 5 15.50 -16.89 -21.74
N CYS A 6 16.16 -16.29 -22.73
CA CYS A 6 15.54 -16.06 -24.06
C CYS A 6 16.11 -16.91 -25.20
N GLY A 7 17.12 -17.76 -24.93
CA GLY A 7 17.80 -18.57 -25.94
C GLY A 7 18.75 -17.81 -26.87
N ASP A 8 18.93 -16.49 -26.70
CA ASP A 8 19.76 -15.67 -27.60
C ASP A 8 21.23 -16.13 -27.61
N GLU A 9 21.70 -16.58 -28.77
CA GLU A 9 23.03 -17.16 -28.97
C GLU A 9 24.15 -16.15 -29.23
N THR A 10 23.83 -14.86 -29.31
CA THR A 10 24.81 -13.79 -29.64
C THR A 10 25.95 -13.66 -28.63
N LEU A 11 25.89 -14.32 -27.48
CA LEU A 11 26.87 -14.24 -26.40
C LEU A 11 27.32 -15.63 -25.91
N PRO A 12 28.16 -16.36 -26.67
CA PRO A 12 28.45 -17.77 -26.41
C PRO A 12 29.18 -18.07 -25.09
N ARG A 13 29.68 -17.03 -24.39
CA ARG A 13 30.46 -17.15 -23.15
C ARG A 13 29.73 -16.72 -21.87
N ARG A 14 28.47 -16.27 -21.95
CA ARG A 14 27.70 -15.81 -20.78
C ARG A 14 26.38 -16.56 -20.67
N GLU A 15 26.01 -16.88 -19.44
CA GLU A 15 24.72 -17.53 -19.14
C GLU A 15 23.52 -16.60 -19.43
N LEU A 16 23.69 -15.29 -19.29
CA LEU A 16 22.67 -14.28 -19.56
C LEU A 16 23.15 -13.26 -20.60
N CYS A 17 22.24 -12.84 -21.48
CA CYS A 17 22.51 -11.70 -22.36
C CYS A 17 22.50 -10.38 -21.57
N ALA A 18 23.04 -9.31 -22.17
CA ALA A 18 23.17 -8.00 -21.52
C ALA A 18 21.83 -7.44 -21.03
N LYS A 19 20.73 -7.74 -21.74
CA LYS A 19 19.36 -7.36 -21.37
C LYS A 19 18.93 -7.99 -20.05
N HIS A 20 18.97 -9.32 -19.94
CA HIS A 20 18.53 -10.04 -18.74
C HIS A 20 19.45 -9.80 -17.55
N LEU A 21 20.75 -9.61 -17.80
CA LEU A 21 21.69 -9.22 -16.74
C LEU A 21 21.32 -7.87 -16.13
N ARG A 22 20.88 -6.90 -16.95
CA ARG A 22 20.41 -5.58 -16.48
C ARG A 22 19.10 -5.66 -15.69
N ILE A 23 18.21 -6.59 -16.03
CA ILE A 23 16.93 -6.73 -15.31
C ILE A 23 17.14 -7.33 -13.92
N ILE A 24 18.02 -8.33 -13.79
CA ILE A 24 18.28 -8.97 -12.50
C ILE A 24 18.91 -7.96 -11.52
N ASP A 25 19.85 -7.14 -12.00
CA ASP A 25 20.58 -6.08 -11.27
C ASP A 25 20.83 -6.40 -9.79
N SER A 26 21.21 -7.65 -9.52
CA SER A 26 21.45 -8.14 -8.17
C SER A 26 22.69 -9.02 -8.18
N THR A 27 23.56 -8.83 -7.20
CA THR A 27 24.58 -9.81 -6.84
C THR A 27 24.14 -10.52 -5.55
N GLY A 28 24.53 -11.78 -5.36
CA GLY A 28 24.27 -12.52 -4.12
C GLY A 28 23.06 -13.47 -4.16
N GLU A 29 22.46 -13.69 -2.98
CA GLU A 29 21.53 -14.81 -2.69
C GLU A 29 20.28 -14.85 -3.58
N GLU A 30 19.78 -13.70 -4.06
CA GLU A 30 18.57 -13.64 -4.88
C GLU A 30 18.80 -13.90 -6.37
N PHE A 31 20.05 -13.97 -6.84
CA PHE A 31 20.36 -14.04 -8.27
C PHE A 31 19.70 -15.26 -8.94
N ALA A 32 19.78 -16.44 -8.32
CA ALA A 32 19.18 -17.66 -8.83
C ALA A 32 17.65 -17.56 -8.89
N ALA A 33 17.01 -17.06 -7.82
CA ALA A 33 15.55 -16.92 -7.76
C ALA A 33 15.02 -15.91 -8.80
N ARG A 34 15.73 -14.78 -9.01
CA ARG A 34 15.38 -13.80 -10.05
C ARG A 34 15.53 -14.37 -11.45
N ARG A 35 16.60 -15.14 -11.70
CA ARG A 35 16.81 -15.83 -12.98
C ARG A 35 15.66 -16.81 -13.26
N GLU A 36 15.30 -17.63 -12.29
CA GLU A 36 14.19 -18.59 -12.42
C GLU A 36 12.84 -17.89 -12.65
N ALA A 37 12.58 -16.78 -11.96
CA ALA A 37 11.37 -15.97 -12.19
C ALA A 37 11.33 -15.41 -13.63
N LEU A 38 12.45 -14.91 -14.16
CA LEU A 38 12.53 -14.48 -15.55
C LEU A 38 12.29 -15.63 -16.53
N GLN A 39 12.84 -16.82 -16.26
CA GLN A 39 12.63 -17.99 -17.12
C GLN A 39 11.16 -18.42 -17.16
N ARG A 40 10.47 -18.46 -16.02
CA ARG A 40 9.05 -18.82 -15.97
C ARG A 40 8.14 -17.81 -16.67
N ALA A 41 8.47 -16.52 -16.56
CA ALA A 41 7.67 -15.44 -17.11
C ALA A 41 7.96 -15.12 -18.58
N TRP A 42 9.01 -15.70 -19.17
CA TRP A 42 9.37 -15.46 -20.57
C TRP A 42 8.43 -16.21 -21.52
N ASN A 43 7.78 -15.48 -22.42
CA ASN A 43 7.01 -16.04 -23.52
C ASN A 43 7.90 -16.11 -24.79
N PRO A 44 8.34 -17.31 -25.21
CA PRO A 44 9.27 -17.45 -26.34
C PRO A 44 8.64 -17.09 -27.69
N GLU A 45 7.34 -17.33 -27.86
CA GLU A 45 6.62 -17.05 -29.11
C GLU A 45 6.48 -15.54 -29.34
N LYS A 46 6.10 -14.81 -28.29
CA LYS A 46 5.92 -13.35 -28.34
C LYS A 46 7.20 -12.56 -28.09
N ARG A 47 8.26 -13.24 -27.61
CA ARG A 47 9.55 -12.66 -27.23
C ARG A 47 9.42 -11.51 -26.21
N LEU A 48 8.58 -11.71 -25.20
CA LEU A 48 8.30 -10.74 -24.14
C LEU A 48 8.11 -11.43 -22.78
N PHE A 49 8.02 -10.64 -21.72
CA PHE A 49 7.70 -11.13 -20.38
C PHE A 49 6.21 -10.96 -20.06
N GLU A 50 5.61 -11.98 -19.44
CA GLU A 50 4.23 -11.95 -18.96
C GLU A 50 4.21 -11.91 -17.43
N CYS A 51 3.30 -11.11 -16.86
CA CYS A 51 3.08 -11.06 -15.42
C CYS A 51 2.60 -12.41 -14.90
N GLU A 52 3.29 -13.01 -13.93
CA GLU A 52 2.91 -14.32 -13.36
C GLU A 52 1.58 -14.29 -12.58
N TYR A 53 1.02 -13.11 -12.32
CA TYR A 53 -0.28 -12.94 -11.65
C TYR A 53 -1.44 -12.66 -12.61
N THR A 54 -1.20 -11.97 -13.72
CA THR A 54 -2.27 -11.42 -14.58
C THR A 54 -2.10 -11.75 -16.06
N SER A 55 -0.98 -12.40 -16.42
CA SER A 55 -0.58 -12.76 -17.78
C SER A 55 -0.47 -11.58 -18.76
N ILE A 56 -0.45 -10.33 -18.27
CA ILE A 56 -0.24 -9.17 -19.13
C ILE A 56 1.24 -8.99 -19.47
N GLU A 57 1.49 -8.38 -20.63
CA GLU A 57 2.83 -7.99 -21.06
C GLU A 57 3.46 -6.96 -20.10
N LEU A 58 4.67 -7.29 -19.66
CA LEU A 58 5.56 -6.46 -18.87
C LEU A 58 6.52 -5.67 -19.77
N LEU A 59 6.88 -4.47 -19.33
CA LEU A 59 7.85 -3.62 -20.00
C LEU A 59 9.20 -3.69 -19.29
N ASP A 60 10.31 -3.56 -20.01
CA ASP A 60 11.67 -3.61 -19.43
C ASP A 60 12.56 -2.43 -19.84
N THR A 61 11.95 -1.43 -20.48
CA THR A 61 12.66 -0.30 -21.08
C THR A 61 12.60 0.97 -20.24
N ASP A 62 11.57 1.14 -19.41
CA ASP A 62 11.36 2.35 -18.61
C ASP A 62 11.05 1.99 -17.15
N PRO A 63 11.99 2.21 -16.21
CA PRO A 63 11.80 1.89 -14.80
C PRO A 63 10.70 2.71 -14.14
N HIS A 64 10.31 3.85 -14.70
CA HIS A 64 9.21 4.67 -14.20
C HIS A 64 7.84 4.20 -14.68
N ASN A 65 7.80 3.32 -15.69
CA ASN A 65 6.56 2.76 -16.16
C ASN A 65 5.94 1.84 -15.08
N PRO A 66 4.66 1.99 -14.75
CA PRO A 66 3.98 1.13 -13.78
C PRO A 66 3.89 -0.34 -14.21
N PHE A 67 3.99 -0.59 -15.52
CA PHE A 67 4.10 -1.93 -16.11
C PHE A 67 5.53 -2.44 -16.25
N ASN A 68 6.52 -1.67 -15.77
CA ASN A 68 7.89 -2.13 -15.76
C ASN A 68 8.01 -3.39 -14.91
N ILE A 69 8.86 -4.31 -15.36
CA ILE A 69 9.22 -5.52 -14.64
C ILE A 69 9.62 -5.18 -13.20
N SER A 70 9.12 -5.99 -12.29
CA SER A 70 9.47 -5.97 -10.88
C SER A 70 9.44 -7.38 -10.33
N PHE A 71 10.29 -7.65 -9.34
CA PHE A 71 10.29 -8.91 -8.62
C PHE A 71 9.49 -8.75 -7.33
N ASP A 72 8.46 -9.57 -7.18
CA ASP A 72 7.63 -9.62 -5.98
C ASP A 72 7.96 -10.88 -5.18
N HIS A 73 8.16 -10.73 -3.87
CA HIS A 73 8.22 -11.87 -2.96
C HIS A 73 6.80 -12.38 -2.74
N CYS A 74 6.50 -13.60 -3.18
CA CYS A 74 5.17 -14.22 -3.02
C CYS A 74 4.70 -14.14 -1.57
N ILE A 75 5.62 -14.41 -0.65
CA ILE A 75 5.47 -14.24 0.79
C ILE A 75 6.49 -13.18 1.24
N PRO A 76 6.04 -12.08 1.88
CA PRO A 76 6.93 -11.04 2.36
C PRO A 76 8.09 -11.62 3.20
N GLY A 77 9.33 -11.23 2.86
CA GLY A 77 10.55 -11.67 3.54
C GLY A 77 11.15 -13.01 3.08
N LYS A 78 10.47 -13.78 2.21
CA LYS A 78 11.05 -15.01 1.64
C LYS A 78 11.79 -14.73 0.33
N LYS A 79 13.11 -14.57 0.42
CA LYS A 79 13.99 -14.22 -0.72
C LYS A 79 14.00 -15.19 -1.91
N ASN A 80 13.68 -16.46 -1.68
CA ASN A 80 13.78 -17.51 -2.71
C ASN A 80 12.47 -17.80 -3.44
N ASP A 81 11.38 -17.09 -3.11
CA ASP A 81 10.06 -17.28 -3.71
C ASP A 81 9.64 -15.98 -4.39
N LEU A 82 10.20 -15.77 -5.58
CA LEU A 82 10.01 -14.56 -6.38
C LEU A 82 9.12 -14.85 -7.58
N LYS A 83 8.21 -13.91 -7.85
CA LYS A 83 7.45 -13.82 -9.10
C LYS A 83 7.77 -12.57 -9.88
N LEU A 84 7.80 -12.69 -11.21
CA LEU A 84 7.88 -11.56 -12.11
C LEU A 84 6.50 -10.92 -12.25
N THR A 85 6.44 -9.64 -11.91
CA THR A 85 5.21 -8.85 -11.95
C THR A 85 5.49 -7.46 -12.50
N PHE A 86 4.47 -6.63 -12.57
CA PHE A 86 4.65 -5.22 -12.85
C PHE A 86 4.76 -4.40 -11.55
N ARG A 87 5.53 -3.32 -11.62
CA ARG A 87 5.84 -2.42 -10.50
C ARG A 87 4.62 -1.97 -9.71
N ALA A 88 3.54 -1.56 -10.39
CA ALA A 88 2.33 -1.11 -9.69
C ALA A 88 1.71 -2.22 -8.84
N LEU A 89 1.56 -3.43 -9.38
CA LEU A 89 1.05 -4.57 -8.61
C LEU A 89 1.99 -4.98 -7.49
N ASN A 90 3.31 -5.00 -7.72
CA ASN A 90 4.29 -5.29 -6.66
C ASN A 90 4.14 -4.31 -5.49
N GLN A 91 4.06 -3.01 -5.77
CA GLN A 91 3.94 -2.00 -4.73
C GLN A 91 2.68 -2.17 -3.89
N ILE A 92 1.56 -2.51 -4.55
CA ILE A 92 0.28 -2.76 -3.88
C ILE A 92 0.34 -4.05 -3.04
N LYS A 93 0.88 -5.14 -3.61
CA LYS A 93 0.94 -6.46 -2.97
C LYS A 93 2.01 -6.55 -1.89
N SER A 94 3.07 -5.73 -1.93
CA SER A 94 4.29 -5.85 -1.09
C SER A 94 4.05 -6.03 0.42
N SER A 95 2.88 -5.66 0.91
CA SER A 95 2.45 -5.78 2.29
C SER A 95 1.68 -7.08 2.63
N PHE A 96 1.45 -7.97 1.66
CA PHE A 96 0.52 -9.09 1.76
C PHE A 96 1.05 -10.35 1.06
N SER A 97 0.66 -11.52 1.58
CA SER A 97 0.67 -12.74 0.77
C SER A 97 -0.33 -12.63 -0.38
N TRP A 98 -0.21 -13.50 -1.39
CA TRP A 98 -1.15 -13.50 -2.51
C TRP A 98 -2.61 -13.72 -2.07
N ASP A 99 -2.86 -14.68 -1.17
CA ASP A 99 -4.22 -14.98 -0.72
C ASP A 99 -4.85 -13.82 0.09
N GLU A 100 -4.07 -13.18 0.97
CA GLU A 100 -4.50 -11.97 1.68
C GLU A 100 -4.81 -10.85 0.68
N PHE A 101 -3.92 -10.63 -0.29
CA PHE A 101 -4.09 -9.61 -1.31
C PHE A 101 -5.37 -9.83 -2.13
N VAL A 102 -5.64 -11.06 -2.56
CA VAL A 102 -6.86 -11.42 -3.30
C VAL A 102 -8.11 -11.08 -2.48
N LYS A 103 -8.14 -11.46 -1.19
CA LYS A 103 -9.29 -11.17 -0.31
C LYS A 103 -9.52 -9.67 -0.16
N ILE A 104 -8.46 -8.89 0.07
CA ILE A 104 -8.54 -7.43 0.21
C ILE A 104 -9.08 -6.78 -1.06
N VAL A 105 -8.59 -7.20 -2.23
CA VAL A 105 -9.04 -6.62 -3.51
C VAL A 105 -10.53 -6.88 -3.73
N LEU A 106 -10.99 -8.11 -3.46
CA LEU A 106 -12.40 -8.46 -3.58
C LEU A 106 -13.28 -7.71 -2.57
N GLU A 107 -12.80 -7.53 -1.34
CA GLU A 107 -13.50 -6.79 -0.29
C GLU A 107 -13.58 -5.28 -0.59
N LEU A 108 -12.49 -4.69 -1.11
CA LEU A 108 -12.48 -3.29 -1.54
C LEU A 108 -13.44 -3.06 -2.72
N ASP A 109 -13.49 -3.97 -3.69
CA ASP A 109 -14.43 -3.90 -4.81
C ASP A 109 -15.87 -3.93 -4.33
N ALA A 110 -16.19 -4.89 -3.46
CA ALA A 110 -17.50 -5.01 -2.81
C ALA A 110 -17.88 -3.73 -2.05
N HIS A 111 -16.93 -3.13 -1.33
CA HIS A 111 -17.13 -1.89 -0.60
C HIS A 111 -17.35 -0.68 -1.51
N PHE A 112 -16.61 -0.58 -2.63
CA PHE A 112 -16.81 0.48 -3.62
C PHE A 112 -18.15 0.41 -4.33
N ASP A 113 -18.83 -0.75 -4.29
CA ASP A 113 -20.20 -0.93 -4.74
C ASP A 113 -21.24 -0.72 -3.60
N GLY A 114 -20.80 -0.17 -2.46
CA GLY A 114 -21.67 0.28 -1.37
C GLY A 114 -21.89 -0.72 -0.25
N LYS A 115 -21.25 -1.89 -0.27
CA LYS A 115 -21.34 -2.85 0.85
C LYS A 115 -20.51 -2.35 2.05
N PRO A 116 -20.90 -2.67 3.29
CA PRO A 116 -20.04 -2.45 4.45
C PRO A 116 -18.73 -3.22 4.29
N PHE A 117 -17.61 -2.58 4.60
CA PHE A 117 -16.30 -3.24 4.57
C PHE A 117 -16.16 -4.18 5.76
N ASP A 118 -15.89 -5.46 5.52
CA ASP A 118 -15.56 -6.43 6.55
C ASP A 118 -14.10 -6.23 7.01
N ARG A 119 -13.95 -5.66 8.19
CA ARG A 119 -12.63 -5.41 8.79
C ARG A 119 -11.86 -6.69 9.10
N ASP A 120 -12.55 -7.82 9.30
CA ASP A 120 -11.91 -9.06 9.73
C ASP A 120 -11.14 -9.71 8.56
N VAL A 121 -11.43 -9.29 7.31
CA VAL A 121 -10.63 -9.60 6.11
C VAL A 121 -9.19 -9.05 6.24
N VAL A 122 -8.97 -8.06 7.10
CA VAL A 122 -7.72 -7.31 7.28
C VAL A 122 -6.98 -7.75 8.57
N GLU A 123 -7.41 -8.81 9.26
CA GLU A 123 -6.68 -9.38 10.42
C GLU A 123 -5.50 -10.26 9.98
N TYR A 124 -4.35 -9.65 9.71
CA TYR A 124 -3.22 -10.32 9.05
C TYR A 124 -2.30 -11.14 9.95
N LEU A 125 -1.74 -12.23 9.39
CA LEU A 125 -0.73 -13.09 10.04
C LEU A 125 0.66 -12.44 10.05
N TYR A 126 1.02 -11.71 8.99
CA TYR A 126 2.37 -11.17 8.79
C TYR A 126 2.57 -9.74 9.34
N TRP A 127 1.49 -9.09 9.79
CA TRP A 127 1.55 -7.79 10.46
C TRP A 127 1.53 -7.90 11.98
N ARG A 128 1.23 -9.07 12.55
CA ARG A 128 1.38 -9.27 13.99
C ARG A 128 2.87 -9.13 14.33
N PRO A 129 3.28 -8.14 15.12
CA PRO A 129 4.60 -8.18 15.72
C PRO A 129 4.68 -9.51 16.49
N ALA A 130 5.75 -10.28 16.26
CA ALA A 130 6.10 -11.35 17.18
C ALA A 130 6.14 -10.73 18.60
N GLY A 131 5.16 -11.08 19.43
CA GLY A 131 4.96 -10.51 20.76
C GLY A 131 3.96 -9.35 20.79
N LYS A 132 2.73 -9.64 21.22
CA LYS A 132 1.88 -8.63 21.86
C LYS A 132 2.67 -8.08 23.05
N ALA A 133 3.11 -6.83 22.99
CA ALA A 133 3.47 -6.13 24.22
C ALA A 133 2.19 -6.08 25.08
N PRO A 134 2.27 -6.39 26.39
CA PRO A 134 1.14 -6.26 27.28
C PRO A 134 0.60 -4.81 27.20
N PRO A 135 -0.71 -4.60 27.40
CA PRO A 135 -1.28 -3.25 27.42
C PRO A 135 -0.45 -2.38 28.37
N ALA A 136 -0.03 -1.21 27.87
CA ALA A 136 0.71 -0.26 28.70
C ALA A 136 -0.08 -0.02 29.99
N GLU A 137 0.56 -0.25 31.14
CA GLU A 137 -0.04 0.04 32.44
C GLU A 137 -0.59 1.47 32.42
N PRO A 138 -1.82 1.70 32.94
CA PRO A 138 -2.34 3.05 33.06
C PRO A 138 -1.36 3.88 33.89
N ALA A 139 -0.91 5.00 33.33
CA ALA A 139 0.03 5.90 33.99
C ALA A 139 -0.43 6.21 35.41
N ARG A 140 0.45 5.96 36.39
CA ARG A 140 0.19 6.22 37.82
C ARG A 140 -0.35 7.63 38.00
N ALA A 141 -1.51 7.74 38.64
CA ALA A 141 -2.15 9.01 38.99
C ALA A 141 -1.24 9.78 39.97
N GLY A 142 -0.45 10.72 39.44
CA GLY A 142 0.22 11.72 40.26
C GLY A 142 -0.81 12.59 40.98
N ARG A 143 -0.66 12.77 42.29
CA ARG A 143 -1.53 13.61 43.12
C ARG A 143 -1.40 15.07 42.67
N ALA A 144 -2.32 15.52 41.82
CA ALA A 144 -2.46 16.91 41.46
C ALA A 144 -3.20 17.65 42.58
N GLY A 145 -2.55 18.64 43.18
CA GLY A 145 -3.22 19.60 44.07
C GLY A 145 -4.33 20.39 43.34
N PRO A 146 -5.16 21.15 44.07
CA PRO A 146 -6.29 21.86 43.49
C PRO A 146 -5.83 22.98 42.54
N VAL A 147 -5.75 22.66 41.25
CA VAL A 147 -5.52 23.65 40.19
C VAL A 147 -6.86 24.31 39.89
N ARG A 148 -6.97 25.63 40.08
CA ARG A 148 -8.12 26.43 39.63
C ARG A 148 -8.48 26.05 38.18
N ALA A 149 -9.66 25.47 38.00
CA ALA A 149 -10.11 24.97 36.71
C ALA A 149 -10.27 26.11 35.71
N LYS A 150 -9.24 26.33 34.87
CA LYS A 150 -9.40 27.13 33.66
C LYS A 150 -10.45 26.43 32.78
N LYS A 151 -11.45 27.19 32.30
CA LYS A 151 -12.47 26.68 31.37
C LYS A 151 -11.77 25.97 30.21
N ALA A 152 -12.00 24.66 30.08
CA ALA A 152 -11.40 23.87 29.00
C ALA A 152 -11.95 24.36 27.66
N LYS A 153 -11.06 24.56 26.68
CA LYS A 153 -11.46 24.89 25.31
C LYS A 153 -11.73 23.59 24.54
N PRO A 154 -12.66 23.54 23.58
CA PRO A 154 -12.84 22.35 22.74
C PRO A 154 -11.65 22.20 21.77
N CYS A 155 -11.25 20.96 21.51
CA CYS A 155 -10.23 20.64 20.51
C CYS A 155 -10.75 20.97 19.11
N VAL A 156 -9.95 21.65 18.29
CA VAL A 156 -10.35 22.03 16.92
C VAL A 156 -10.55 20.84 15.98
N VAL A 157 -10.03 19.65 16.31
CA VAL A 157 -10.18 18.43 15.51
C VAL A 157 -11.40 17.63 15.95
N CYS A 158 -11.40 17.15 17.19
CA CYS A 158 -12.42 16.21 17.69
C CYS A 158 -13.50 16.84 18.58
N GLY A 159 -13.41 18.14 18.88
CA GLY A 159 -14.34 18.83 19.79
C GLY A 159 -14.15 18.52 21.29
N LEU A 160 -13.40 17.47 21.64
CA LEU A 160 -13.19 17.07 23.04
C LEU A 160 -12.47 18.16 23.86
N PRO A 161 -12.75 18.30 25.17
CA PRO A 161 -12.11 19.28 26.01
C PRO A 161 -10.57 19.16 25.99
N THR A 162 -9.87 20.30 25.91
CA THR A 162 -8.42 20.36 25.97
C THR A 162 -7.92 21.45 26.93
N ARG A 163 -6.74 21.20 27.50
CA ARG A 163 -5.96 22.15 28.30
C ARG A 163 -5.04 23.03 27.44
N THR A 164 -4.85 22.70 26.16
CA THR A 164 -4.04 23.51 25.24
C THR A 164 -4.91 24.48 24.44
N LEU A 165 -4.28 25.37 23.68
CA LEU A 165 -5.00 26.38 22.87
C LEU A 165 -5.81 25.79 21.71
N TYR A 166 -5.38 24.67 21.13
CA TYR A 166 -5.94 24.17 19.85
C TYR A 166 -6.25 22.68 19.84
N TYR A 167 -5.38 21.82 20.38
CA TYR A 167 -5.49 20.37 20.22
C TYR A 167 -5.59 19.66 21.58
N CYS A 168 -6.39 18.61 21.70
CA CYS A 168 -6.22 17.66 22.80
C CYS A 168 -4.91 16.86 22.59
N ASP A 169 -4.41 16.19 23.63
CA ASP A 169 -3.15 15.44 23.55
C ASP A 169 -3.15 14.37 22.45
N ARG A 170 -4.31 13.72 22.26
CA ARG A 170 -4.57 12.73 21.21
C ARG A 170 -4.35 13.32 19.81
N CYS A 171 -5.10 14.35 19.43
CA CYS A 171 -5.00 14.99 18.11
C CYS A 171 -3.66 15.70 17.90
N ARG A 172 -3.07 16.25 18.98
CA ARG A 172 -1.77 16.91 18.94
C ARG A 172 -0.68 15.97 18.41
N ARG A 173 -0.63 14.72 18.89
CA ARG A 173 0.36 13.71 18.45
C ARG A 173 0.26 13.38 16.96
N LEU A 174 -0.95 13.44 16.39
CA LEU A 174 -1.19 13.13 14.99
C LEU A 174 -0.84 14.31 14.06
N VAL A 175 -1.17 15.54 14.48
CA VAL A 175 -0.93 16.75 13.67
C VAL A 175 0.53 17.21 13.73
N GLN A 176 1.20 17.13 14.88
CA GLN A 176 2.49 17.83 15.10
C GLN A 176 3.72 17.15 14.46
N ARG A 177 3.59 15.96 13.87
CA ARG A 177 4.73 15.20 13.36
C ARG A 177 5.36 15.75 12.07
N THR A 178 4.76 16.75 11.41
CA THR A 178 5.22 17.27 10.11
C THR A 178 4.95 18.77 9.92
N ASN A 179 5.48 19.35 8.84
CA ASN A 179 5.27 20.74 8.46
C ASN A 179 3.84 21.02 7.94
N ASP A 180 3.13 20.01 7.41
CA ASP A 180 1.78 20.16 6.81
C ASP A 180 0.63 20.11 7.83
N ARG A 181 0.75 20.87 8.92
CA ARG A 181 -0.17 20.79 10.07
C ARG A 181 -1.61 21.13 9.72
N LEU A 182 -1.84 22.12 8.85
CA LEU A 182 -3.18 22.56 8.48
C LEU A 182 -3.92 21.52 7.64
N VAL A 183 -3.20 20.89 6.71
CA VAL A 183 -3.73 19.83 5.83
C VAL A 183 -4.13 18.62 6.65
N LYS A 184 -3.24 18.14 7.52
CA LYS A 184 -3.53 17.01 8.41
C LYS A 184 -4.65 17.30 9.39
N ARG A 185 -4.72 18.53 9.90
CA ARG A 185 -5.85 18.96 10.74
C ARG A 185 -7.16 18.79 9.99
N LYS A 186 -7.25 19.26 8.74
CA LYS A 186 -8.45 19.13 7.90
C LYS A 186 -8.79 17.65 7.66
N ALA A 187 -7.82 16.83 7.28
CA ALA A 187 -8.01 15.39 7.09
C ALA A 187 -8.50 14.67 8.37
N LEU A 188 -7.99 15.05 9.54
CA LEU A 188 -8.46 14.50 10.82
C LEU A 188 -9.85 15.00 11.21
N GLN A 189 -10.19 16.24 10.88
CA GLN A 189 -11.54 16.78 11.12
C GLN A 189 -12.57 16.02 10.27
N GLU A 190 -12.25 15.77 9.00
CA GLU A 190 -13.13 15.06 8.06
C GLU A 190 -13.30 13.58 8.42
N SER A 191 -12.27 12.94 9.00
CA SER A 191 -12.33 11.54 9.43
C SER A 191 -12.92 11.33 10.83
N TRP A 192 -13.23 12.38 11.59
CA TRP A 192 -13.71 12.24 12.96
C TRP A 192 -15.19 11.85 13.02
N ASP A 193 -15.47 10.61 13.46
CA ASP A 193 -16.80 10.16 13.80
C ASP A 193 -17.15 10.62 15.22
N ARG A 194 -18.09 11.56 15.33
CA ARG A 194 -18.53 12.15 16.61
C ARG A 194 -19.27 11.15 17.50
N ILE A 195 -19.98 10.19 16.91
CA ILE A 195 -20.78 9.20 17.65
C ILE A 195 -19.85 8.16 18.26
N ARG A 196 -18.95 7.58 17.45
CA ARG A 196 -17.99 6.58 17.91
C ARG A 196 -16.81 7.17 18.67
N GLN A 197 -16.57 8.47 18.52
CA GLN A 197 -15.38 9.16 18.99
C GLN A 197 -14.09 8.48 18.51
N ARG A 198 -14.06 8.16 17.21
CA ARG A 198 -12.97 7.48 16.51
C ARG A 198 -12.66 8.18 15.19
N PHE A 199 -11.44 8.02 14.70
CA PHE A 199 -11.11 8.41 13.33
C PHE A 199 -11.45 7.26 12.39
N ILE A 200 -12.03 7.57 11.25
CA ILE A 200 -12.50 6.62 10.27
C ILE A 200 -11.66 6.73 9.00
N CYS A 201 -11.26 5.59 8.45
CA CYS A 201 -10.54 5.54 7.19
C CYS A 201 -11.41 6.09 6.05
N TYR A 202 -10.88 7.05 5.30
CA TYR A 202 -11.56 7.59 4.12
C TYR A 202 -11.94 6.52 3.08
N TRP A 203 -11.07 5.54 2.86
CA TRP A 203 -11.21 4.55 1.79
C TRP A 203 -12.12 3.36 2.13
N THR A 204 -12.17 2.97 3.39
CA THR A 204 -12.81 1.71 3.81
C THR A 204 -13.86 1.88 4.90
N GLY A 205 -13.94 3.04 5.53
CA GLY A 205 -14.86 3.27 6.65
C GLY A 205 -14.49 2.55 7.96
N ILE A 206 -13.34 1.85 8.03
CA ILE A 206 -12.89 1.19 9.27
C ILE A 206 -12.35 2.19 10.29
N GLU A 207 -12.36 1.82 11.56
CA GLU A 207 -11.73 2.61 12.62
C GLU A 207 -10.20 2.61 12.48
N LEU A 208 -9.60 3.77 12.65
CA LEU A 208 -8.15 3.96 12.61
C LEU A 208 -7.55 3.83 14.02
N GLU A 209 -6.40 3.16 14.07
CA GLU A 209 -5.57 3.06 15.26
C GLU A 209 -4.60 4.25 15.37
N GLU A 210 -4.33 4.72 16.59
CA GLU A 210 -3.59 5.98 16.81
C GLU A 210 -2.33 5.82 17.66
N VAL A 211 -2.10 4.61 18.18
CA VAL A 211 -1.04 4.35 19.15
C VAL A 211 0.06 3.52 18.52
N ASP A 212 -0.27 2.32 18.03
CA ASP A 212 0.72 1.45 17.41
C ASP A 212 0.97 1.82 15.95
N TRP A 213 2.09 2.51 15.68
CA TRP A 213 2.49 2.89 14.33
C TRP A 213 2.81 1.71 13.40
N LYS A 214 3.03 0.52 13.97
CA LYS A 214 3.23 -0.71 13.21
C LYS A 214 1.92 -1.37 12.79
N SER A 215 0.80 -0.96 13.39
CA SER A 215 -0.51 -1.47 13.03
C SER A 215 -0.84 -1.19 11.56
N PRO A 216 -1.43 -2.15 10.84
CA PRO A 216 -1.96 -1.89 9.50
C PRO A 216 -3.04 -0.80 9.54
N HIS A 217 -3.80 -0.71 10.64
CA HIS A 217 -4.87 0.27 10.84
C HIS A 217 -4.36 1.61 11.37
N PHE A 218 -3.05 1.77 11.58
CA PHE A 218 -2.51 3.03 12.08
C PHE A 218 -2.88 4.18 11.15
N VAL A 219 -3.31 5.30 11.76
CA VAL A 219 -3.66 6.52 11.05
C VAL A 219 -2.47 7.03 10.25
N SER A 220 -2.67 7.08 8.95
CA SER A 220 -1.75 7.62 7.95
C SER A 220 -2.45 8.72 7.15
N PHE A 221 -1.67 9.50 6.42
CA PHE A 221 -2.16 10.60 5.60
C PHE A 221 -1.79 10.32 4.16
N ASP A 222 -2.81 10.24 3.33
CA ASP A 222 -2.69 9.92 1.91
C ASP A 222 -3.03 11.14 1.06
N HIS A 223 -2.29 11.32 -0.03
CA HIS A 223 -2.56 12.36 -1.01
C HIS A 223 -3.56 11.81 -2.03
N LEU A 224 -4.70 12.49 -2.26
CA LEU A 224 -5.67 11.99 -3.24
C LEU A 224 -5.07 11.90 -4.66
N THR A 225 -4.15 12.79 -4.99
CA THR A 225 -3.37 12.77 -6.23
C THR A 225 -1.87 12.63 -5.92
N PRO A 226 -1.17 11.62 -6.46
CA PRO A 226 0.28 11.49 -6.31
C PRO A 226 1.02 12.76 -6.70
N GLY A 227 2.04 13.15 -5.94
CA GLY A 227 2.82 14.36 -6.20
C GLY A 227 2.16 15.68 -5.76
N VAL A 228 0.84 15.69 -5.52
CA VAL A 228 0.12 16.88 -5.06
C VAL A 228 0.00 16.85 -3.53
N LYS A 229 0.53 17.89 -2.87
CA LYS A 229 0.55 17.96 -1.39
C LYS A 229 -0.83 18.08 -0.76
N GLU A 230 -1.81 18.61 -1.49
CA GLU A 230 -3.19 18.82 -1.03
C GLU A 230 -4.19 18.52 -2.16
N PRO A 231 -5.36 17.92 -1.89
CA PRO A 231 -5.87 17.51 -0.57
C PRO A 231 -5.26 16.21 -0.03
N GLN A 232 -5.22 16.08 1.31
CA GLN A 232 -4.93 14.81 2.00
C GLN A 232 -6.15 14.27 2.72
N VAL A 233 -6.20 12.95 2.88
CA VAL A 233 -7.22 12.23 3.66
C VAL A 233 -6.57 11.36 4.73
N ALA A 234 -7.27 11.14 5.86
CA ALA A 234 -6.82 10.20 6.87
C ALA A 234 -7.24 8.78 6.46
N CYS A 235 -6.29 7.85 6.46
CA CYS A 235 -6.53 6.47 6.06
C CYS A 235 -5.71 5.48 6.88
N ALA A 236 -5.99 4.19 6.70
CA ALA A 236 -5.18 3.13 7.29
C ALA A 236 -3.84 3.05 6.55
N ASN A 237 -2.76 2.80 7.29
CA ASN A 237 -1.40 2.71 6.78
C ASN A 237 -1.27 1.74 5.59
N TRP A 238 -1.95 0.59 5.65
CA TRP A 238 -1.93 -0.38 4.55
C TRP A 238 -2.55 0.16 3.26
N VAL A 239 -3.65 0.94 3.36
CA VAL A 239 -4.30 1.55 2.19
C VAL A 239 -3.38 2.60 1.56
N ASN A 240 -2.74 3.43 2.38
CA ASN A 240 -1.79 4.42 1.90
C ASN A 240 -0.67 3.77 1.08
N ARG A 241 -0.12 2.64 1.57
CA ARG A 241 0.89 1.86 0.85
C ARG A 241 0.37 1.34 -0.49
N MET A 242 -0.84 0.78 -0.53
CA MET A 242 -1.46 0.31 -1.78
C MET A 242 -1.64 1.44 -2.78
N LYS A 243 -2.17 2.59 -2.35
CA LYS A 243 -2.50 3.67 -3.26
C LYS A 243 -1.29 4.44 -3.77
N THR A 244 -0.15 4.46 -3.06
CA THR A 244 1.02 5.35 -3.26
C THR A 244 1.27 5.94 -4.67
N MET A 245 1.10 5.18 -5.76
CA MET A 245 1.33 5.63 -7.14
C MET A 245 0.07 5.93 -7.97
N LEU A 246 -1.12 5.89 -7.38
CA LEU A 246 -2.41 5.95 -8.07
C LEU A 246 -3.17 7.20 -7.63
N THR A 247 -3.89 7.84 -8.56
CA THR A 247 -4.94 8.81 -8.19
C THR A 247 -6.10 8.09 -7.49
N GLU A 248 -7.04 8.82 -6.90
CA GLU A 248 -8.28 8.22 -6.38
C GLU A 248 -8.98 7.36 -7.44
N ASP A 249 -9.29 7.95 -8.60
CA ASP A 249 -9.96 7.23 -9.68
C ASP A 249 -9.11 6.07 -10.20
N GLY A 250 -7.80 6.29 -10.33
CA GLY A 250 -6.85 5.25 -10.73
C GLY A 250 -6.86 4.06 -9.77
N PHE A 251 -6.92 4.30 -8.46
CA PHE A 251 -7.00 3.25 -7.45
C PHE A 251 -8.32 2.49 -7.52
N ARG A 252 -9.46 3.20 -7.62
CA ARG A 252 -10.79 2.58 -7.75
C ARG A 252 -10.87 1.72 -9.01
N ILE A 253 -10.41 2.23 -10.16
CA ILE A 253 -10.40 1.48 -11.43
C ILE A 253 -9.48 0.27 -11.32
N PHE A 254 -8.31 0.41 -10.69
CA PHE A 254 -7.36 -0.69 -10.48
C PHE A 254 -7.97 -1.82 -9.66
N VAL A 255 -8.55 -1.51 -8.50
CA VAL A 255 -9.21 -2.50 -7.63
C VAL A 255 -10.32 -3.23 -8.38
N ARG A 256 -11.20 -2.47 -9.06
CA ARG A 256 -12.32 -3.04 -9.83
C ARG A 256 -11.86 -3.97 -10.95
N GLU A 257 -10.89 -3.54 -11.73
CA GLU A 257 -10.38 -4.33 -12.85
C GLU A 257 -9.65 -5.59 -12.38
N LEU A 258 -8.93 -5.49 -11.26
CA LEU A 258 -8.28 -6.63 -10.65
C LEU A 258 -9.29 -7.62 -10.05
N ALA A 259 -10.31 -7.13 -9.34
CA ALA A 259 -11.37 -7.96 -8.79
C ALA A 259 -12.14 -8.72 -9.89
N ARG A 260 -12.47 -8.03 -10.98
CA ARG A 260 -13.06 -8.61 -12.19
C ARG A 260 -12.21 -9.75 -12.76
N PHE A 261 -10.90 -9.54 -12.89
CA PHE A 261 -9.96 -10.55 -13.35
C PHE A 261 -9.88 -11.75 -12.39
N LEU A 262 -9.78 -11.50 -11.08
CA LEU A 262 -9.70 -12.54 -10.04
C LEU A 262 -10.97 -13.40 -9.96
N ARG A 263 -12.13 -12.85 -10.31
CA ARG A 263 -13.39 -13.62 -10.47
C ARG A 263 -13.47 -14.44 -11.76
N GLY A 264 -12.48 -14.36 -12.64
CA GLY A 264 -12.47 -15.10 -13.90
C GLY A 264 -13.34 -14.48 -15.01
N GLU A 265 -13.77 -13.22 -14.86
CA GLU A 265 -14.69 -12.56 -15.80
C GLU A 265 -13.99 -12.07 -17.10
N GLY A 266 -12.80 -12.61 -17.41
CA GLY A 266 -12.01 -12.33 -18.62
C GLY A 266 -10.63 -11.70 -18.35
N PRO A 267 -9.80 -11.49 -19.38
CA PRO A 267 -8.40 -11.08 -19.24
C PRO A 267 -8.25 -9.68 -18.65
N PHE A 268 -7.19 -9.43 -17.88
CA PHE A 268 -6.92 -8.13 -17.26
C PHE A 268 -6.73 -7.02 -18.31
N ARG A 269 -7.52 -5.95 -18.23
CA ARG A 269 -7.59 -4.90 -19.27
C ARG A 269 -6.63 -3.75 -18.97
N LYS A 270 -5.36 -3.95 -19.35
CA LYS A 270 -4.28 -2.94 -19.25
C LYS A 270 -4.72 -1.52 -19.67
N LYS A 271 -5.44 -1.40 -20.80
CA LYS A 271 -5.87 -0.12 -21.39
C LYS A 271 -6.86 0.71 -20.54
N LYS A 272 -7.54 0.09 -19.57
CA LYS A 272 -8.42 0.84 -18.64
C LYS A 272 -7.63 1.63 -17.61
N LEU A 273 -6.42 1.18 -17.32
CA LEU A 273 -5.49 1.87 -16.45
C LEU A 273 -4.63 2.75 -17.35
N ARG A 274 -5.14 3.90 -17.80
CA ARG A 274 -4.33 4.86 -18.56
C ARG A 274 -3.42 5.59 -17.59
N PHE A 275 -2.25 5.01 -17.34
CA PHE A 275 -1.28 5.51 -16.38
C PHE A 275 -0.52 6.76 -16.88
N GLU A 276 -0.52 7.02 -18.19
CA GLU A 276 0.14 8.17 -18.82
C GLU A 276 -0.40 9.51 -18.28
N ASP A 277 -1.64 9.52 -17.79
CA ASP A 277 -2.28 10.70 -17.20
C ASP A 277 -1.84 11.00 -15.76
N TRP A 278 -1.02 10.15 -15.13
CA TRP A 278 -0.77 10.20 -13.67
C TRP A 278 0.48 10.98 -13.27
N TYR A 279 1.45 11.13 -14.17
CA TYR A 279 2.70 11.88 -13.94
C TYR A 279 2.80 13.16 -14.79
N MET A 280 1.85 13.39 -15.70
CA MET A 280 1.86 14.50 -16.66
C MET A 280 0.97 15.69 -16.22
N ARG A 281 0.58 15.77 -14.94
CA ARG A 281 -0.19 16.89 -14.37
C ARG A 281 0.45 17.44 -13.11
#